data_AF-A0A315VPT7-F1
#
_entry.id   AF-A0A315VPT7-F1
#
_cell.length_a   1.000
_cell.length_b   1.000
_cell.length_c   1.000
_cell.angle_alpha   90.00
_cell.angle_beta   90.00
_cell.angle_gamma   90.00
#
_symmetry.space_group_name_H-M   'P 1'
#
loop_
_entity.id
_entity.type
_entity.pdbx_description
1 polymer ?
#
loop_
_entity_poly.entity_id
_entity_poly.type
_entity_poly.pdbx_seq_one_letter_code
_entity_poly.pdbx_strand_id
1 'polypeptide(L)' 'MLLEDNIVTFVKNELKNIQKVLSPNYTECLESQRDDDEVLENEDKEQRRSSREAVMKITMNFLMKMNQEELADHLQ' A
#
# COMPACT_ATOMS: atom_id res chain seq x y z
N MET A 1 -20.44 -4.60 -9.29
CA MET A 1 -19.83 -3.39 -9.88
C MET A 1 -18.39 -3.37 -9.39
N LEU A 2 -17.43 -3.74 -10.23
CA LEU A 2 -16.09 -4.17 -9.77
C LEU A 2 -15.08 -3.04 -9.53
N LEU A 3 -15.31 -1.80 -10.00
CA LEU A 3 -14.26 -0.78 -9.96
C LEU A 3 -13.90 -0.37 -8.52
N GLU A 4 -14.90 -0.12 -7.68
CA GLU A 4 -14.67 0.20 -6.27
C GLU A 4 -14.01 -0.98 -5.54
N ASP A 5 -14.53 -2.20 -5.71
CA ASP A 5 -13.96 -3.40 -5.11
C ASP A 5 -12.49 -3.63 -5.54
N ASN A 6 -12.17 -3.40 -6.81
CA ASN A 6 -10.81 -3.51 -7.36
C ASN A 6 -9.88 -2.46 -6.75
N ILE A 7 -10.31 -1.20 -6.70
CA ILE A 7 -9.52 -0.11 -6.11
C ILE A 7 -9.31 -0.36 -4.62
N VAL A 8 -10.35 -0.75 -3.89
CA VAL A 8 -10.27 -1.07 -2.46
C VAL A 8 -9.31 -2.22 -2.20
N THR A 9 -9.33 -3.26 -3.03
CA THR A 9 -8.40 -4.40 -2.94
C THR A 9 -6.97 -3.95 -3.20
N PHE A 10 -6.73 -3.21 -4.27
CA PHE A 10 -5.41 -2.66 -4.61
C PHE A 10 -4.85 -1.78 -3.49
N VAL A 11 -5.62 -0.80 -3.02
CA VAL A 11 -5.20 0.11 -1.94
C VAL A 11 -4.93 -0.65 -0.65
N LYS A 12 -5.77 -1.64 -0.30
CA LYS A 12 -5.52 -2.50 0.87
C LYS A 12 -4.21 -3.27 0.75
N ASN A 13 -3.86 -3.78 -0.42
CA ASN A 13 -2.59 -4.47 -0.61
C ASN A 13 -1.40 -3.51 -0.47
N GLU A 14 -1.45 -2.35 -1.11
CA GLU A 14 -0.37 -1.37 -1.02
C GLU A 14 -0.20 -0.81 0.41
N LEU A 15 -1.29 -0.62 1.16
CA LEU A 15 -1.22 -0.25 2.58
C LEU A 15 -0.54 -1.33 3.45
N LYS A 16 -0.74 -2.62 3.16
CA LYS A 16 0.00 -3.70 3.86
C LYS A 16 1.50 -3.63 3.58
N ASN A 17 1.90 -3.27 2.35
CA ASN A 17 3.32 -3.08 2.01
C ASN A 17 3.91 -1.90 2.79
N ILE A 18 3.19 -0.78 2.85
CA ILE A 18 3.59 0.40 3.63
C ILE A 18 3.73 0.05 5.12
N GLN A 19 2.80 -0.71 5.69
CA GLN A 19 2.87 -1.15 7.09
C GLN A 19 4.12 -1.98 7.40
N LYS A 20 4.57 -2.82 6.45
CA LYS A 20 5.82 -3.59 6.61
C LYS A 20 7.05 -2.68 6.66
N VAL A 21 7.06 -1.60 5.86
CA VAL A 21 8.13 -0.58 5.89
C VAL A 21 8.15 0.14 7.24
N LEU A 22 6.98 0.54 7.73
CA LEU A 22 6.83 1.28 8.99
C LEU A 22 7.06 0.40 10.23
N SER A 23 6.77 -0.89 10.14
CA SER A 23 6.90 -1.82 11.27
C SER A 23 7.43 -3.18 10.80
N PRO A 24 8.76 -3.35 10.78
CA PRO A 24 9.39 -4.63 10.44
C PRO A 24 8.96 -5.79 11.36
N ASN A 25 8.54 -5.48 12.59
CA ASN A 25 8.09 -6.46 13.59
C ASN A 25 6.63 -6.91 13.41
N TYR A 26 5.84 -6.24 12.56
CA TYR A 26 4.46 -6.61 12.23
C TYR A 26 4.37 -7.68 11.12
N THR A 27 5.53 -8.07 10.58
CA THR A 27 5.65 -8.86 9.34
C THR A 27 5.16 -10.30 9.47
N GLU A 28 5.23 -10.95 10.63
CA GLU A 28 4.80 -12.35 10.80
C GLU A 28 3.29 -12.58 10.58
N CYS A 29 2.44 -11.55 10.68
CA CYS A 29 0.99 -11.70 10.53
C CYS A 29 0.52 -11.61 9.06
N LEU A 30 1.29 -10.97 8.18
CA LEU A 30 0.88 -10.64 6.80
C LEU A 30 1.49 -11.54 5.71
N GLU A 31 2.31 -12.52 6.09
CA GLU A 31 2.96 -13.44 5.15
C GLU A 31 2.02 -14.48 4.56
N SER A 32 0.94 -14.83 5.25
CA SER A 32 -0.08 -15.79 4.78
C SER A 32 -0.96 -15.28 3.65
N GLN A 33 -0.79 -14.03 3.21
CA GLN A 33 -1.68 -13.36 2.24
C GLN A 33 -0.97 -12.88 0.96
N ARG A 34 0.31 -13.22 0.79
CA ARG A 34 1.08 -12.85 -0.42
C ARG A 34 0.67 -13.66 -1.65
N ASP A 35 0.17 -14.88 -1.47
CA ASP A 35 -0.05 -15.82 -2.57
C ASP A 35 -1.32 -15.53 -3.40
N ASP A 36 -2.22 -14.65 -2.94
CA ASP A 36 -3.49 -14.37 -3.65
C ASP A 36 -3.41 -13.18 -4.65
N ASP A 37 -2.32 -12.39 -4.67
CA ASP A 37 -2.28 -11.08 -5.35
C ASP A 37 -1.38 -11.01 -6.59
N GLU A 38 -0.83 -12.14 -7.05
CA GLU A 38 -0.11 -12.26 -8.34
C GLU A 38 -1.05 -12.30 -9.57
N VAL A 39 -2.39 -12.27 -9.39
CA VAL A 39 -3.34 -12.52 -10.50
C VAL A 39 -3.67 -11.28 -11.36
N LEU A 40 -3.19 -10.08 -11.00
CA LEU A 40 -3.37 -8.87 -11.82
C LEU A 40 -2.15 -8.59 -12.71
N GLU A 41 -1.85 -9.52 -13.62
CA GLU A 41 -0.65 -9.52 -14.49
C GLU A 41 -0.81 -8.78 -15.85
N ASN A 42 -1.82 -7.92 -16.03
CA ASN A 42 -2.08 -7.27 -17.32
C ASN A 42 -2.06 -5.73 -17.33
N GLU A 43 -1.60 -5.06 -16.27
CA GLU A 43 -1.39 -3.60 -16.30
C GLU A 43 0.08 -3.26 -16.60
N ASP A 44 0.29 -2.22 -17.42
CA ASP A 44 1.62 -1.67 -17.72
C ASP A 44 2.38 -1.42 -16.40
N LYS A 45 3.60 -1.97 -16.31
CA LYS A 45 4.45 -1.88 -15.12
C LYS A 45 4.65 -0.43 -14.66
N GLU A 46 4.61 0.52 -15.59
CA GLU A 46 4.78 1.94 -15.28
C GLU A 46 3.52 2.56 -14.67
N GLN A 47 2.33 2.20 -15.16
CA GLN A 47 1.06 2.60 -14.54
C GLN A 47 0.91 2.03 -13.13
N ARG A 48 1.38 0.80 -12.92
CA ARG A 48 1.38 0.18 -11.59
C ARG A 48 2.32 0.93 -10.63
N ARG A 49 3.50 1.36 -11.10
CA ARG A 49 4.44 2.18 -10.30
C ARG A 49 3.86 3.53 -9.92
N SER A 50 3.26 4.26 -10.87
CA SER A 50 2.68 5.57 -10.59
C SER A 50 1.50 5.48 -9.62
N SER A 51 0.68 4.43 -9.74
CA SER A 51 -0.43 4.17 -8.81
C SER A 51 0.06 3.86 -7.39
N ARG A 52 1.15 3.10 -7.26
CA ARG A 52 1.81 2.85 -5.96
C ARG A 52 2.33 4.12 -5.31
N GLU A 53 3.03 4.96 -6.08
CA GLU A 53 3.53 6.24 -5.61
C GLU A 53 2.38 7.16 -5.15
N ALA A 54 1.25 7.15 -5.87
CA ALA A 54 0.06 7.91 -5.47
C ALA A 54 -0.50 7.42 -4.13
N VAL A 55 -0.63 6.11 -3.91
CA VAL A 55 -1.09 5.54 -2.63
C VAL A 55 -0.13 5.90 -1.48
N MET A 56 1.17 5.89 -1.73
CA MET A 56 2.19 6.29 -0.75
C MET A 56 2.05 7.76 -0.36
N LYS A 57 1.91 8.66 -1.33
CA LYS A 57 1.65 10.10 -1.08
C LYS A 57 0.36 10.34 -0.32
N ILE A 58 -0.71 9.62 -0.67
CA ILE A 58 -1.99 9.69 0.05
C ILE A 58 -1.79 9.27 1.51
N THR A 59 -1.10 8.14 1.74
CA THR A 59 -0.84 7.61 3.07
C THR A 59 -0.02 8.58 3.92
N MET A 60 1.07 9.15 3.36
CA MET A 60 1.87 10.19 4.00
C MET A 60 1.01 11.39 4.43
N ASN A 61 0.12 11.85 3.55
CA ASN A 61 -0.77 12.98 3.83
C ASN A 61 -1.75 12.68 4.98
N PHE A 62 -2.22 11.44 5.10
CA PHE A 62 -3.03 11.01 6.24
C PHE A 62 -2.22 10.94 7.53
N LEU A 63 -0.99 10.41 7.50
CA LEU A 63 -0.11 10.37 8.66
C LEU A 63 0.19 11.77 9.20
N MET A 64 0.50 12.73 8.32
CA MET A 64 0.68 14.13 8.71
C MET A 64 -0.59 14.70 9.37
N LYS A 65 -1.78 14.45 8.80
CA LYS A 65 -3.06 14.89 9.40
C LYS A 65 -3.38 14.23 10.74
N MET A 66 -2.80 13.06 11.01
CA MET A 66 -2.95 12.33 12.27
C MET A 66 -1.88 12.70 13.31
N ASN A 67 -1.05 13.71 13.04
CA ASN A 67 0.12 14.07 13.84
C ASN A 67 1.12 12.92 13.99
N GLN A 68 1.21 12.04 12.99
CA GLN A 68 2.16 10.94 12.90
C GLN A 68 3.33 11.33 11.97
N GLU A 69 3.98 12.46 12.28
CA GLU A 69 5.04 13.03 11.43
C GLU A 69 6.24 12.09 11.28
N GLU A 70 6.67 11.43 12.36
CA GLU A 70 7.77 10.46 12.32
C GLU A 70 7.50 9.29 11.36
N LEU A 71 6.26 8.79 11.33
CA LEU A 71 5.87 7.74 10.38
C LEU A 71 5.78 8.27 8.95
N ALA A 72 5.37 9.53 8.77
CA ALA A 72 5.35 10.15 7.45
C ALA A 72 6.77 10.32 6.89
N ASP A 73 7.73 10.71 7.73
CA ASP A 73 9.14 10.86 7.38
C ASP A 73 9.79 9.51 7.02
N HIS A 74 9.37 8.42 7.67
CA HIS A 74 9.79 7.07 7.30
C HIS A 74 9.25 6.59 5.94
N LEU A 75 8.24 7.26 5.37
CA LEU A 75 7.70 7.00 4.03
C LEU A 75 8.27 7.93 2.96
N GLN A 76 9.31 8.72 3.25
CA GLN A 76 10.02 9.50 2.24
C GLN A 76 11.00 8.63 1.44
#